data_AF-A0AAW5TEQ6-F1
#
_entry.id   AF-A0AAW5TEQ6-F1
#
_cell.length_a   1.000
_cell.length_b   1.000
_cell.length_c   1.000
_cell.angle_alpha   90.00
_cell.angle_beta   90.00
_cell.angle_gamma   90.00
#
_symmetry.space_group_name_H-M   'P 1'
#
loop_
_entity.id
_entity.type
_entity.pdbx_description
1 polymer ?
#
loop_
_entity_poly.entity_id
_entity_poly.type
_entity_poly.pdbx_seq_one_letter_code
_entity_poly.pdbx_strand_id
1 'polypeptide(L)' 'MSVLVINSGSSSIKYKVVDPESGEELASGLVEQIGLPSGHVKHEHGEDVREWEGPIPNHEVGME' A
#
# COMPACT_ATOMS: atom_id res chain seq x y z
N MET A 1 3.80 -16.53 -10.61
CA MET A 1 4.59 -16.07 -9.43
C MET A 1 4.43 -14.56 -9.37
N SER A 2 4.34 -13.94 -8.19
CA SER A 2 4.19 -12.48 -8.09
C SER A 2 5.28 -11.88 -7.21
N VAL A 3 5.68 -10.65 -7.51
CA VAL A 3 6.67 -9.89 -6.75
C VAL A 3 5.98 -8.71 -6.08
N LEU A 4 6.21 -8.54 -4.78
CA LEU A 4 5.80 -7.36 -4.03
C LEU A 4 6.93 -6.33 -4.06
N VAL A 5 6.66 -5.18 -4.66
CA VAL A 5 7.58 -4.04 -4.68
C VAL A 5 7.09 -3.03 -3.64
N ILE A 6 7.99 -2.61 -2.74
CA ILE A 6 7.68 -1.66 -1.67
C ILE A 6 8.61 -0.46 -1.79
N ASN A 7 8.02 0.74 -1.70
CA ASN A 7 8.72 1.99 -1.47
C ASN A 7 8.23 2.59 -0.15
N SER A 8 9.10 2.60 0.86
CA SER A 8 8.79 3.15 2.18
C SER A 8 9.37 4.55 2.31
N GLY A 9 8.51 5.54 2.45
CA GLY A 9 8.86 6.89 2.91
C GLY A 9 8.89 6.99 4.43
N SER A 10 9.17 8.17 4.96
CA SER A 10 9.15 8.42 6.42
C SER A 10 7.75 8.39 7.02
N SER A 11 6.71 8.65 6.23
CA SER A 11 5.29 8.70 6.68
C SER A 11 4.34 7.99 5.71
N SER A 12 4.87 7.18 4.79
CA SER A 12 4.08 6.46 3.79
C SER A 12 4.72 5.17 3.34
N ILE A 13 3.90 4.27 2.82
CA ILE A 13 4.31 3.06 2.11
C ILE A 13 3.52 3.00 0.80
N LYS A 14 4.24 3.01 -0.32
CA LYS A 14 3.65 2.69 -1.62
C LYS A 14 4.06 1.28 -2.01
N TYR A 15 3.10 0.47 -2.41
CA TYR A 15 3.38 -0.90 -2.83
C TYR A 15 2.71 -1.25 -4.15
N LYS A 16 3.28 -2.24 -4.84
CA LYS A 16 2.72 -2.87 -6.03
C LYS A 16 2.96 -4.36 -5.99
N VAL A 17 1.97 -5.13 -6.41
CA VAL A 17 2.13 -6.55 -6.74
C VAL A 17 2.27 -6.63 -8.26
N VAL A 18 3.38 -7.19 -8.74
CA VAL A 18 3.66 -7.28 -10.18
C VAL A 18 3.89 -8.72 -10.60
N ASP A 19 3.48 -9.05 -11.82
CA ASP A 19 3.92 -10.25 -12.51
C ASP A 19 5.34 -9.99 -13.07
N PRO A 20 6.37 -10.72 -12.64
CA PRO A 20 7.75 -10.43 -13.02
C PRO A 20 8.11 -10.88 -14.45
N GLU A 21 7.27 -11.68 -15.11
CA GLU A 21 7.50 -12.15 -16.48
C GLU A 21 6.98 -11.13 -17.49
N SER A 22 5.78 -10.59 -17.24
CA SER A 22 5.10 -9.62 -18.10
C SER A 22 5.33 -8.16 -17.71
N GLY A 23 5.68 -7.90 -16.44
CA GLY A 23 5.73 -6.55 -15.87
C GLY A 23 4.36 -5.96 -15.53
N GLU A 24 3.28 -6.74 -15.67
CA GLU A 24 1.92 -6.31 -15.38
C GLU A 24 1.75 -5.99 -13.89
N GLU A 25 1.06 -4.89 -13.59
CA GLU A 25 0.64 -4.55 -12.24
C GLU A 25 -0.65 -5.29 -11.91
N LEU A 26 -0.58 -6.21 -10.95
CA LEU A 26 -1.71 -7.00 -10.49
C LEU A 26 -2.52 -6.24 -9.43
N ALA A 27 -1.84 -5.47 -8.57
CA ALA A 27 -2.48 -4.61 -7.57
C ALA A 27 -1.51 -3.52 -7.13
N SER A 28 -2.05 -2.44 -6.57
CA SER A 28 -1.26 -1.42 -5.90
C SER A 28 -1.93 -0.89 -4.64
N GLY A 29 -1.14 -0.21 -3.83
CA GLY A 29 -1.70 0.53 -2.73
C GLY A 29 -0.78 1.59 -2.17
N LEU A 30 -1.40 2.43 -1.35
CA LEU A 30 -0.79 3.55 -0.67
C LEU A 30 -1.27 3.54 0.77
N VAL A 31 -0.30 3.56 1.67
CA VAL A 31 -0.48 3.82 3.09
C VAL A 31 0.15 5.17 3.33
N GLU A 32 -0.58 6.12 3.87
CA GLU A 32 -0.08 7.47 4.09
C GLU A 32 -0.53 8.03 5.43
N GLN A 33 0.13 9.13 5.85
CA GLN A 33 -0.09 9.74 7.14
C GLN A 33 0.25 8.79 8.31
N ILE A 34 1.25 7.92 8.10
CA ILE A 34 1.81 7.04 9.15
C ILE A 34 2.41 7.91 10.26
N GLY A 35 2.09 7.58 11.52
CA GLY A 35 2.50 8.32 12.71
C GLY A 35 1.63 9.55 13.00
N LEU A 36 0.61 9.82 12.17
CA LEU A 36 -0.35 10.92 12.39
C LEU A 36 -1.68 10.40 12.97
N PRO A 37 -2.50 11.28 13.57
CA PRO A 37 -3.78 10.87 14.16
C PRO A 37 -4.81 10.32 13.17
N SER A 38 -4.68 10.64 11.88
CA SER A 38 -5.56 10.18 10.81
C SER A 38 -4.68 9.61 9.70
N GLY A 39 -4.54 8.30 9.65
CA GLY A 39 -3.93 7.59 8.53
C GLY A 39 -4.95 7.30 7.44
N HIS A 40 -4.46 7.01 6.25
CA HIS A 40 -5.28 6.59 5.11
C HIS A 40 -4.60 5.42 4.39
N VAL A 41 -5.40 4.42 4.04
CA VAL A 41 -4.97 3.26 3.25
C VAL A 41 -5.87 3.17 2.03
N LYS A 42 -5.26 3.10 0.85
CA LYS A 42 -5.91 2.80 -0.41
C LYS A 42 -5.30 1.56 -1.03
N HIS A 43 -6.16 0.63 -1.44
CA HIS A 43 -5.78 -0.58 -2.17
C HIS A 43 -6.59 -0.67 -3.46
N GLU A 44 -5.92 -0.92 -4.58
CA GLU A 44 -6.50 -1.01 -5.91
C GLU A 44 -6.14 -2.37 -6.53
N HIS A 45 -7.15 -3.10 -7.01
CA HIS A 45 -7.01 -4.35 -7.76
C HIS A 45 -7.97 -4.33 -8.96
N GLY A 46 -7.46 -3.92 -10.13
CA GLY A 46 -8.30 -3.69 -11.29
C GLY A 46 -9.29 -2.53 -11.05
N GLU A 47 -10.59 -2.81 -11.16
CA GLU A 47 -11.65 -1.83 -10.87
C GLU A 47 -12.05 -1.81 -9.39
N ASP A 48 -11.60 -2.79 -8.60
CA ASP A 48 -11.91 -2.87 -7.17
C ASP A 48 -10.99 -1.94 -6.36
N VAL A 49 -11.60 -0.97 -5.69
CA VAL A 49 -10.91 -0.04 -4.80
C VAL A 49 -11.42 -0.22 -3.37
N ARG A 50 -10.48 -0.36 -2.43
CA ARG A 50 -10.77 -0.41 -0.99
C ARG A 50 -10.01 0.71 -0.29
N GLU A 51 -10.74 1.44 0.54
CA GLU A 51 -10.20 2.55 1.32
C GLU A 51 -10.49 2.31 2.80
N TRP A 52 -9.55 2.76 3.63
CA TRP A 52 -9.69 2.75 5.08
C TRP A 52 -9.06 4.01 5.67
N GLU A 53 -9.69 4.54 6.70
CA GLU A 53 -9.20 5.69 7.45
C GLU A 53 -9.12 5.35 8.94
N GLY A 54 -8.05 5.79 9.59
CA GLY A 54 -7.82 5.59 11.00
C GLY A 54 -6.35 5.74 11.39
N PRO A 55 -6.02 5.75 12.68
CA PRO A 55 -4.64 5.94 13.12
C PRO A 55 -3.74 4.78 12.66
N ILE A 56 -2.59 5.11 12.06
CA ILE A 56 -1.56 4.15 11.65
C ILE A 56 -0.28 4.50 12.42
N PRO A 57 -0.03 3.90 13.61
CA PRO A 57 1.02 4.36 14.51
C PRO A 57 2.44 4.24 13.96
N ASN A 58 2.68 3.26 13.08
CA ASN A 58 4.00 2.98 12.51
C ASN A 58 3.86 2.16 11.21
N HIS A 59 4.98 1.94 10.52
CA HIS A 59 5.03 1.20 9.26
C HIS A 59 4.69 -0.28 9.37
N GLU A 60 4.89 -0.88 10.54
CA GLU A 60 4.51 -2.28 10.78
C GLU A 60 2.98 -2.41 10.75
N VAL A 61 2.27 -1.58 11.53
CA VAL A 61 0.79 -1.52 11.51
C VAL A 61 0.27 -1.12 10.13
N GLY A 62 0.99 -0.27 9.40
CA GLY A 62 0.60 0.11 8.03
C GLY A 62 0.62 -1.05 7.03
N MET A 63 1.26 -2.18 7.35
CA MET A 63 1.37 -3.37 6.49
C MET A 63 0.50 -4.55 6.95
N GLU A 64 -0.18 -4.46 8.10
CA GLU A 64 -1.13 -5.46 8.62
C GLU A 64 -2.50 -5.35 7.94
#